data_AF-A0AA89CKL4-F1
#
_entry.id   AF-A0AA89CKL4-F1
#
_cell.length_a   1.000
_cell.length_b   1.000
_cell.length_c   1.000
_cell.angle_alpha   90.00
_cell.angle_beta   90.00
_cell.angle_gamma   90.00
#
_symmetry.space_group_name_H-M   'P 1'
#
loop_
_entity.id
_entity.type
_entity.pdbx_description
1 polymer ?
#
loop_
_entity_poly.entity_id
_entity_poly.type
_entity_poly.pdbx_seq_one_letter_code
_entity_poly.pdbx_strand_id
1 'polypeptide(L)'
;MSYTVYLQKFENGDSGSIPYDELEKILTRYGKIEMGHSELEFVSNVGEMFEDATFTGNLVDGISGICFNRPTLNDKFPLLVFDLLKIKNTCFFGTDMEFVNSRYEMTNHYPESLTENLPEEPKIISQAMENWQLK
;
A
#
# COMPACT_ATOMS: atom_id res chain seq x y z
N MET A 1 1.52 12.03 -16.70
CA MET A 1 2.33 12.10 -15.47
C MET A 1 2.27 10.73 -14.85
N SER A 2 3.41 10.13 -14.51
CA SER A 2 3.42 8.88 -13.74
C SER A 2 3.32 9.23 -12.26
N TYR A 3 2.44 8.56 -11.52
CA TYR A 3 2.32 8.71 -10.08
C TYR A 3 2.80 7.43 -9.38
N THR A 4 3.07 7.54 -8.08
CA THR A 4 3.48 6.42 -7.24
C THR A 4 2.47 6.31 -6.10
N VAL A 5 2.13 5.08 -5.73
CA VAL A 5 1.27 4.80 -4.59
C VAL A 5 2.07 4.09 -3.52
N TYR A 6 2.03 4.62 -2.32
CA TYR A 6 2.68 4.04 -1.15
C TYR A 6 1.61 3.37 -0.29
N LEU A 7 1.89 2.16 0.18
CA LEU A 7 1.17 1.51 1.25
C LEU A 7 2.11 1.38 2.44
N GLN A 8 1.65 1.78 3.61
CA GLN A 8 2.49 1.76 4.81
C GLN A 8 1.69 1.33 6.03
N LYS A 9 2.33 0.56 6.90
CA LYS A 9 1.80 0.21 8.21
C LYS A 9 2.35 1.16 9.27
N PHE A 10 1.47 1.61 10.15
CA PHE A 10 1.85 2.41 11.31
C PHE A 10 1.29 1.80 12.59
N GLU A 11 2.05 1.87 13.68
CA GLU A 11 1.62 1.44 15.00
C GLU A 11 2.08 2.45 16.05
N ASN A 12 1.13 3.00 16.79
CA ASN A 12 1.36 3.96 17.87
C ASN A 12 2.21 5.19 17.48
N GLY A 13 2.05 5.69 16.25
CA GLY A 13 2.78 6.87 15.75
C GLY A 13 4.10 6.55 15.04
N ASP A 14 4.51 5.28 15.02
CA ASP A 14 5.75 4.84 14.37
C ASP A 14 5.48 3.87 13.21
N SER A 15 6.50 3.59 12.40
CA SER A 15 6.41 2.55 11.36
C SER A 15 6.17 1.18 11.98
N GLY A 16 5.08 0.53 11.58
CA GLY A 16 4.76 -0.85 11.95
C GLY A 16 5.36 -1.84 10.95
N SER A 17 5.35 -3.13 11.31
CA SER A 17 5.81 -4.22 10.44
C SER A 17 4.66 -5.15 10.05
N ILE A 18 4.56 -5.47 8.77
CA ILE A 18 3.64 -6.46 8.20
C ILE A 18 4.39 -7.80 8.13
N PRO A 19 3.94 -8.83 8.85
CA PRO A 19 4.48 -10.17 8.70
C PRO A 19 4.37 -10.67 7.26
N TYR A 20 5.43 -11.29 6.74
CA TYR A 20 5.46 -11.75 5.35
C TYR A 20 4.33 -12.73 5.03
N ASP A 21 3.96 -13.62 5.96
CA ASP A 21 2.89 -14.59 5.76
C ASP A 21 1.51 -13.92 5.62
N GLU A 22 1.27 -12.81 6.31
CA GLU A 22 0.04 -12.02 6.18
C GLU A 22 -0.02 -11.34 4.81
N LEU A 23 1.11 -10.78 4.38
CA LEU A 23 1.25 -10.16 3.07
C LEU A 23 1.09 -11.18 1.93
N GLU A 24 1.74 -12.35 2.04
CA GLU A 24 1.68 -13.43 1.07
C GLU A 24 0.25 -13.97 0.89
N LYS A 25 -0.51 -14.16 1.98
CA LYS A 25 -1.92 -14.58 1.92
C LYS A 25 -2.79 -13.66 1.05
N ILE A 26 -2.46 -12.38 0.98
CA ILE A 26 -3.19 -11.41 0.17
C ILE A 26 -2.67 -11.43 -1.26
N LEU A 27 -1.35 -11.32 -1.44
CA LEU A 27 -0.68 -11.14 -2.72
C LEU A 27 -0.75 -12.37 -3.63
N THR A 28 -0.82 -13.57 -3.07
CA THR A 28 -0.95 -14.84 -3.82
C THR A 28 -2.19 -14.89 -4.73
N ARG A 29 -3.20 -14.06 -4.47
CA ARG A 29 -4.40 -13.93 -5.31
C ARG A 29 -4.16 -13.09 -6.58
N TYR A 30 -3.09 -12.31 -6.62
CA TYR A 30 -2.75 -11.37 -7.69
C TYR A 30 -1.42 -11.69 -8.38
N GLY A 31 -0.59 -12.54 -7.76
CA GLY A 31 0.76 -12.81 -8.22
C GLY A 31 1.57 -13.56 -7.17
N LYS A 32 2.89 -13.38 -7.20
CA LYS A 32 3.82 -13.94 -6.21
C LYS A 32 4.94 -12.96 -5.92
N ILE A 33 5.46 -12.98 -4.70
CA ILE A 33 6.72 -12.31 -4.37
C ILE A 33 7.85 -13.27 -4.72
N GLU A 34 8.85 -12.79 -5.47
CA GLU A 34 10.06 -13.53 -5.78
C GLU A 34 11.29 -12.73 -5.36
N MET A 35 12.38 -13.43 -5.05
CA MET A 35 13.67 -12.79 -4.88
C MET A 35 14.24 -12.50 -6.27
N GLY A 36 14.29 -11.22 -6.63
CA GLY A 36 14.93 -10.73 -7.85
C GLY A 36 16.46 -10.72 -7.72
N HIS A 37 17.13 -9.94 -8.57
CA HIS A 37 18.61 -9.87 -8.54
C HIS A 37 19.17 -9.14 -7.33
N SER A 38 18.45 -8.17 -6.77
CA SER A 38 18.90 -7.36 -5.62
C SER A 38 17.85 -7.15 -4.55
N GLU A 39 16.57 -7.36 -4.86
CA GLU A 39 15.46 -7.04 -3.99
C GLU A 39 14.27 -8.00 -4.16
N LEU A 40 13.30 -7.89 -3.26
CA LEU A 40 12.03 -8.59 -3.39
C LEU A 40 11.21 -7.91 -4.48
N GLU A 41 10.77 -8.69 -5.46
CA GLU A 41 9.96 -8.22 -6.58
C GLU A 41 8.58 -8.88 -6.53
N PHE A 42 7.55 -8.17 -6.98
CA PHE A 42 6.23 -8.74 -7.15
C PHE A 42 5.95 -9.03 -8.62
N VAL A 43 5.68 -10.30 -8.94
CA VAL A 43 5.32 -10.76 -10.29
C VAL A 43 3.82 -11.00 -10.35
N SER A 44 3.10 -10.13 -11.07
CA SER A 44 1.65 -10.24 -11.27
C SER A 44 1.28 -11.43 -12.15
N ASN A 45 0.21 -12.14 -11.79
CA ASN A 45 -0.45 -13.15 -12.65
C ASN A 45 -1.81 -12.70 -13.19
N VAL A 46 -2.26 -11.49 -12.84
CA VAL A 46 -3.56 -10.92 -13.26
C VAL A 46 -3.43 -9.81 -14.32
N GLY A 47 -2.29 -9.75 -15.00
CA GLY A 47 -1.95 -8.71 -15.97
C GLY A 47 -1.14 -7.57 -15.36
N GLU A 48 -0.80 -6.59 -16.20
CA GLU A 48 0.02 -5.44 -15.80
C GLU A 48 -0.78 -4.48 -14.91
N MET A 49 -0.37 -4.30 -13.66
CA MET A 49 -1.02 -3.40 -12.69
C MET A 49 -0.21 -2.14 -12.43
N PHE A 50 1.11 -2.23 -12.56
CA PHE A 50 2.12 -1.20 -12.32
C PHE A 50 3.41 -1.65 -13.02
N GLU A 51 4.38 -0.75 -13.15
CA GLU A 51 5.67 -1.07 -13.78
C GLU A 51 6.56 -1.89 -12.85
N ASP A 52 6.67 -1.47 -11.59
CA ASP A 52 7.40 -2.17 -10.54
C ASP A 52 6.78 -1.90 -9.16
N ALA A 53 7.07 -2.80 -8.22
CA ALA A 53 6.74 -2.60 -6.81
C ALA A 53 7.93 -2.98 -5.94
N THR A 54 8.30 -2.08 -5.02
CA THR A 54 9.40 -2.28 -4.08
C THR A 54 8.87 -2.39 -2.67
N PHE A 55 9.51 -3.24 -1.86
CA PHE A 55 9.13 -3.51 -0.49
C PHE A 55 10.15 -2.89 0.47
N THR A 56 9.66 -2.14 1.46
CA THR A 56 10.50 -1.60 2.53
C THR A 56 10.51 -2.58 3.69
N GLY A 57 11.68 -3.10 4.06
CA GLY A 57 11.85 -4.11 5.11
C GLY A 57 12.45 -5.40 4.56
N ASN A 58 12.22 -6.52 5.24
CA ASN A 58 12.73 -7.82 4.81
C ASN A 58 11.81 -8.97 5.27
N LEU A 59 12.07 -10.19 4.79
CA LEU A 59 11.24 -11.37 5.09
C LEU A 59 11.29 -11.80 6.57
N VAL A 60 12.33 -11.42 7.31
CA VAL A 60 12.56 -11.85 8.70
C VAL A 60 11.93 -10.88 9.69
N ASP A 61 12.22 -9.58 9.54
CA ASP A 61 11.73 -8.51 10.41
C ASP A 61 10.34 -8.01 9.98
N GLY A 62 9.92 -8.39 8.78
CA GLY A 62 8.68 -8.01 8.11
C GLY A 62 8.81 -6.75 7.24
N ILE A 63 7.70 -6.41 6.60
CA ILE A 63 7.60 -5.36 5.59
C ILE A 63 6.88 -4.16 6.20
N SER A 64 7.49 -2.99 6.26
CA SER A 64 6.83 -1.78 6.78
C SER A 64 6.01 -1.04 5.74
N GLY A 65 6.33 -1.22 4.45
CA GLY A 65 5.59 -0.60 3.37
C GLY A 65 5.90 -1.17 1.99
N ILE A 66 5.08 -0.77 1.02
CA ILE A 66 5.16 -1.16 -0.38
C ILE A 66 5.01 0.11 -1.21
N CYS A 67 5.89 0.28 -2.18
CA CYS A 67 5.85 1.37 -3.15
C CYS A 67 5.47 0.77 -4.50
N PHE A 68 4.41 1.28 -5.13
CA PHE A 68 3.95 0.87 -6.45
C PHE A 68 4.20 1.99 -7.46
N ASN A 69 5.11 1.75 -8.39
CA ASN A 69 5.52 2.75 -9.36
C ASN A 69 4.72 2.64 -10.66
N ARG A 70 4.26 3.80 -11.14
CA ARG A 70 3.46 3.95 -12.37
C ARG A 70 2.26 2.98 -12.44
N PRO A 71 1.32 3.03 -11.50
CA PRO A 71 0.16 2.17 -11.59
C PRO A 71 -0.68 2.42 -12.84
N THR A 72 -1.16 1.34 -13.44
CA THR A 72 -2.03 1.35 -14.61
C THR A 72 -3.46 1.76 -14.23
N LEU A 73 -4.25 2.19 -15.22
CA LEU A 73 -5.65 2.60 -15.03
C LEU A 73 -6.65 1.42 -14.98
N ASN A 74 -6.18 0.19 -14.75
CA ASN A 74 -7.07 -0.97 -14.70
C ASN A 74 -7.78 -1.12 -13.34
N ASP A 75 -8.79 -1.98 -13.29
CA ASP A 75 -9.57 -2.27 -12.08
C ASP A 75 -8.82 -3.14 -11.06
N LYS A 76 -7.76 -3.84 -11.48
CA LYS A 76 -7.03 -4.80 -10.65
C LYS A 76 -6.15 -4.13 -9.61
N PHE A 77 -5.50 -3.02 -9.96
CA PHE A 77 -4.64 -2.30 -9.02
C PHE A 77 -5.42 -1.72 -7.82
N PRO A 78 -6.56 -1.01 -8.01
CA PRO A 78 -7.44 -0.61 -6.92
C PRO A 78 -7.86 -1.76 -6.02
N LEU A 79 -8.20 -2.91 -6.61
CA LEU A 79 -8.59 -4.11 -5.86
C LEU A 79 -7.44 -4.66 -5.02
N LEU A 80 -6.23 -4.71 -5.57
CA LEU A 80 -5.03 -5.14 -4.87
C LEU A 80 -4.77 -4.26 -3.64
N VAL A 81 -4.73 -2.95 -3.81
CA VAL A 81 -4.48 -2.00 -2.71
C VAL A 81 -5.56 -2.13 -1.65
N PHE A 82 -6.84 -2.17 -2.04
CA PHE A 82 -7.94 -2.31 -1.09
C PHE A 82 -7.92 -3.62 -0.30
N ASP A 83 -7.43 -4.69 -0.91
CA ASP A 83 -7.25 -5.96 -0.24
C ASP A 83 -6.04 -5.97 0.69
N LEU A 84 -4.94 -5.29 0.33
CA LEU A 84 -3.80 -5.06 1.24
C LEU A 84 -4.22 -4.26 2.48
N LEU A 85 -5.14 -3.31 2.35
CA LEU A 85 -5.69 -2.57 3.49
C LEU A 85 -6.52 -3.44 4.47
N LYS A 86 -6.74 -4.74 4.18
CA LYS A 86 -7.28 -5.68 5.19
C LYS A 86 -6.30 -5.92 6.34
N ILE A 87 -5.02 -5.66 6.13
CA ILE A 87 -4.02 -5.67 7.18
C ILE A 87 -4.33 -4.51 8.13
N LYS A 88 -4.35 -4.77 9.44
CA LYS A 88 -4.67 -3.72 10.40
C LYS A 88 -3.58 -2.64 10.42
N ASN A 89 -4.05 -1.41 10.62
CA ASN A 89 -3.20 -0.22 10.75
C ASN A 89 -2.34 0.06 9.51
N THR A 90 -2.83 -0.32 8.33
CA THR A 90 -2.24 0.09 7.05
C THR A 90 -3.06 1.18 6.39
N CYS A 91 -2.37 2.14 5.79
CA CYS A 91 -2.94 3.14 4.91
C CYS A 91 -2.21 3.15 3.56
N PHE A 92 -2.80 3.82 2.58
CA PHE A 92 -2.12 4.15 1.33
C PHE A 92 -2.29 5.63 0.97
N PHE A 93 -1.32 6.17 0.26
CA PHE A 93 -1.23 7.57 -0.13
C PHE A 93 -0.45 7.75 -1.44
N GLY A 94 -0.68 8.88 -2.11
CA GLY A 94 0.05 9.26 -3.33
C GLY A 94 1.36 9.99 -3.04
N THR A 95 2.11 10.31 -4.10
CA THR A 95 3.44 10.94 -4.02
C THR A 95 3.46 12.25 -3.23
N ASP A 96 2.41 13.06 -3.34
CA ASP A 96 2.34 14.37 -2.70
C ASP A 96 1.47 14.33 -1.44
N MET A 97 1.17 13.13 -0.93
CA MET A 97 0.20 12.89 0.14
C MET A 97 -1.14 13.60 -0.11
N GLU A 98 -1.52 13.72 -1.39
CA GLU A 98 -2.74 14.39 -1.83
C GLU A 98 -4.01 13.70 -1.30
N PHE A 99 -3.88 12.43 -0.94
CA PHE A 99 -4.85 11.67 -0.17
C PHE A 99 -4.11 10.74 0.79
N VAL A 100 -4.75 10.42 1.92
CA VAL A 100 -4.35 9.33 2.81
C VAL A 100 -5.57 8.52 3.14
N ASN A 101 -5.51 7.22 2.89
CA ASN A 101 -6.68 6.36 2.97
C ASN A 101 -6.40 5.07 3.70
N SER A 102 -7.36 4.61 4.48
CA SER A 102 -7.29 3.33 5.19
C SER A 102 -8.61 2.56 5.02
N ARG A 103 -8.61 1.28 5.41
CA ARG A 103 -9.85 0.49 5.50
C ARG A 103 -10.46 0.50 6.91
N TYR A 104 -9.64 0.80 7.91
CA TYR A 104 -10.01 0.81 9.31
C TYR A 104 -9.60 2.14 9.95
N GLU A 105 -10.21 2.45 11.08
CA GLU A 105 -9.83 3.60 11.90
C GLU A 105 -8.35 3.52 12.31
N MET A 106 -7.64 4.63 12.15
CA MET A 106 -6.18 4.72 12.33
C MET A 106 -5.74 5.98 13.11
N THR A 107 -6.68 6.79 13.62
CA THR A 107 -6.39 8.08 14.29
C THR A 107 -5.25 8.02 15.32
N ASN A 108 -5.16 6.95 16.13
CA ASN A 108 -4.12 6.80 17.16
C ASN A 108 -2.85 6.05 16.70
N HIS A 109 -2.76 5.73 15.41
CA HIS A 109 -1.66 4.97 14.84
C HIS A 109 -0.84 5.76 13.85
N TYR A 110 -1.42 6.77 13.19
CA TYR A 110 -0.67 7.65 12.30
C TYR A 110 0.46 8.37 13.05
N PRO A 111 1.63 8.54 12.40
CA PRO A 111 2.65 9.46 12.88
C PRO A 111 2.09 10.89 12.92
N GLU A 112 2.40 11.63 13.98
CA GLU A 112 1.98 13.03 14.13
C GLU A 112 2.45 13.87 12.94
N SER A 113 3.70 13.66 12.51
CA SER A 113 4.32 14.31 11.36
C SER A 113 3.58 14.09 10.04
N LEU A 114 2.90 12.95 9.89
CA LEU A 114 2.08 12.65 8.72
C LEU A 114 0.78 13.46 8.79
N THR A 115 0.10 13.48 9.93
CA THR A 115 -1.21 14.14 10.08
C THR A 115 -1.17 15.66 10.08
N GLU A 116 -0.06 16.27 10.52
CA GLU A 116 0.05 17.74 10.63
C GLU A 116 0.00 18.48 9.29
N ASN A 117 0.45 17.82 8.21
CA ASN A 117 0.69 18.47 6.92
C ASN A 117 -0.23 17.98 5.80
N LEU A 118 -1.26 17.19 6.12
CA LEU A 118 -2.17 16.70 5.09
C LEU A 118 -3.09 17.82 4.58
N PRO A 119 -3.33 17.89 3.27
CA PRO A 119 -4.30 18.81 2.71
C PRO A 119 -5.74 18.46 3.12
N GLU A 120 -6.01 17.18 3.38
CA GLU A 120 -7.30 16.64 3.80
C GLU A 120 -7.10 15.61 4.92
N GLU A 121 -8.09 15.44 5.78
CA GLU A 121 -8.04 14.41 6.82
C GLU A 121 -7.98 12.99 6.21
N PRO A 122 -7.27 12.03 6.86
CA PRO A 122 -7.25 10.66 6.40
C PRO A 122 -8.67 10.08 6.29
N LYS A 123 -8.95 9.41 5.16
CA LYS A 123 -10.29 8.89 4.84
C LYS A 123 -10.35 7.37 4.96
N ILE A 124 -11.38 6.88 5.64
CA ILE A 124 -11.70 5.45 5.66
C ILE A 124 -12.51 5.10 4.42
N ILE A 125 -11.99 4.20 3.59
CA ILE A 125 -12.68 3.71 2.39
C ILE A 125 -13.38 2.38 2.61
N SER A 126 -14.55 2.26 2.02
CA SER A 126 -15.39 1.05 2.11
C SER A 126 -15.37 0.21 0.83
N GLN A 127 -14.90 0.79 -0.28
CA GLN A 127 -14.88 0.17 -1.58
C GLN A 127 -13.55 0.42 -2.29
N ALA A 128 -13.12 -0.55 -3.11
CA ALA A 128 -11.84 -0.50 -3.79
C ALA A 128 -11.69 0.71 -4.72
N MET A 129 -12.78 1.19 -5.34
CA MET A 129 -12.73 2.26 -6.35
C MET A 129 -12.90 3.67 -5.76
N GLU A 130 -13.11 3.82 -4.45
CA GLU A 130 -13.60 5.06 -3.84
C GLU A 130 -12.67 6.26 -4.02
N ASN A 131 -11.35 6.03 -4.20
CA ASN A 131 -10.34 7.08 -4.40
C ASN A 131 -9.48 6.91 -5.66
N TRP A 132 -9.86 5.99 -6.55
CA TRP A 132 -9.16 5.79 -7.82
C TRP A 132 -9.75 6.62 -8.95
N GLN A 133 -10.66 7.53 -8.63
CA GLN A 133 -11.07 8.61 -9.50
C GLN A 133 -9.97 9.68 -9.55
N LEU A 134 -8.78 9.27 -9.98
CA LEU A 134 -7.78 10.22 -10.47
C LEU A 134 -8.39 10.81 -11.75
N LYS A 135 -8.88 12.05 -11.63
CA LYS A 135 -9.41 12.87 -12.70
C LYS A 135 -8.36 13.18 -13.76
#